data_AF-A0A9X1ZXC4-F1
#
_entry.id   AF-A0A9X1ZXC4-F1
#
_cell.length_a   1.000
_cell.length_b   1.000
_cell.length_c   1.000
_cell.angle_alpha   90.00
_cell.angle_beta   90.00
_cell.angle_gamma   90.00
#
_symmetry.space_group_name_H-M   'P 1'
#
loop_
_entity.id
_entity.type
_entity.pdbx_description
1 polymer ?
#
loop_
_entity_poly.entity_id
_entity_poly.type
_entity_poly.pdbx_seq_one_letter_code
_entity_poly.pdbx_strand_id
1 'polypeptide(L)'
;MNKELSTYIEFIKKFEGKLNSKFEISGNIWERSGKDFPKSGKVRDYKYSFHGAGCRIENNGIICEYDIAPLNGKSIKFSLWKLANFIKTHPTLEEKEFSDLGKELFLLVEEKFLSKLKIDDIETSTYQVEIC
;
A
#
# COMPACT_ATOMS: atom_id res chain seq x y z
N MET A 1 -14.04 -7.42 -3.42
CA MET A 1 -13.07 -6.34 -3.65
C MET A 1 -13.12 -5.21 -2.63
N ASN A 2 -14.29 -4.59 -2.38
CA ASN A 2 -14.35 -3.40 -1.53
C ASN A 2 -13.80 -3.63 -0.11
N LYS A 3 -14.10 -4.79 0.50
CA LYS A 3 -13.60 -5.16 1.83
C LYS A 3 -12.09 -5.36 1.85
N GLU A 4 -11.54 -6.06 0.86
CA GLU A 4 -10.12 -6.38 0.78
C GLU A 4 -9.29 -5.10 0.57
N LEU A 5 -9.72 -4.24 -0.35
CA LEU A 5 -9.05 -2.98 -0.64
C LEU A 5 -9.14 -2.00 0.54
N SER A 6 -10.33 -1.85 1.16
CA SER A 6 -10.47 -0.97 2.32
C SER A 6 -9.62 -1.45 3.50
N THR A 7 -9.59 -2.76 3.76
CA THR A 7 -8.75 -3.37 4.81
C THR A 7 -7.26 -3.10 4.55
N TYR A 8 -6.82 -3.24 3.29
CA TYR A 8 -5.46 -2.95 2.87
C TYR A 8 -5.07 -1.48 3.10
N ILE A 9 -5.93 -0.53 2.67
CA ILE A 9 -5.71 0.91 2.85
C ILE A 9 -5.69 1.27 4.35
N GLU A 10 -6.63 0.77 5.13
CA GLU A 10 -6.68 1.00 6.57
C GLU A 10 -5.43 0.48 7.29
N PHE A 11 -4.92 -0.68 6.89
CA PHE A 11 -3.71 -1.24 7.47
C PHE A 11 -2.52 -0.30 7.27
N ILE A 12 -2.36 0.24 6.06
CA ILE A 12 -1.32 1.23 5.73
C ILE A 12 -1.51 2.50 6.55
N LYS A 13 -2.70 3.11 6.53
CA LYS A 13 -2.99 4.36 7.27
C LYS A 13 -2.76 4.20 8.79
N LYS A 14 -3.13 3.05 9.37
CA LYS A 14 -2.88 2.74 10.79
C LYS A 14 -1.39 2.63 11.11
N PHE A 15 -0.61 2.01 10.23
CA PHE A 15 0.85 1.97 10.34
C PHE A 15 1.46 3.37 10.25
N GLU A 16 1.12 4.12 9.21
CA GLU A 16 1.62 5.47 8.95
C GLU A 16 1.31 6.41 10.12
N GLY A 17 0.09 6.36 10.66
CA GLY A 17 -0.29 7.17 11.84
C GLY A 17 0.54 6.84 13.08
N LYS A 18 0.87 5.56 13.33
CA LYS A 18 1.76 5.17 14.44
C LYS A 18 3.20 5.62 14.20
N LEU A 19 3.68 5.56 12.96
CA LEU A 19 5.01 6.02 12.60
C LEU A 19 5.15 7.53 12.75
N ASN A 20 4.18 8.29 12.23
CA ASN A 20 4.09 9.74 12.39
C ASN A 20 4.07 10.15 13.85
N SER A 21 3.28 9.47 14.68
CA SER A 21 3.20 9.76 16.11
C SER A 21 4.51 9.48 16.86
N LYS A 22 5.25 8.44 16.44
CA LYS A 22 6.50 8.03 17.11
C LYS A 22 7.67 8.98 16.80
N PHE A 23 7.72 9.49 15.58
CA PHE A 23 8.85 10.27 15.07
C PHE A 23 8.49 11.73 14.78
N GLU A 24 7.29 12.17 15.18
CA GLU A 24 6.78 13.54 14.99
C GLU A 24 6.88 14.01 13.52
N ILE A 25 6.62 13.09 12.59
CA ILE A 25 6.78 13.34 11.15
C ILE A 25 5.63 14.23 10.66
N SER A 26 5.99 15.38 10.09
CA SER A 26 5.09 16.20 9.29
C SER A 26 5.33 15.97 7.78
N GLY A 27 4.27 15.71 7.03
CA GLY A 27 4.33 15.54 5.57
C GLY A 27 4.53 14.09 5.12
N ASN A 28 5.20 13.90 3.98
CA ASN A 28 5.32 12.58 3.35
C ASN A 28 6.36 11.71 4.06
N ILE A 29 5.92 10.58 4.63
CA ILE A 29 6.76 9.61 5.37
C ILE A 29 7.92 9.09 4.52
N TRP A 30 7.71 8.83 3.23
CA TRP A 30 8.73 8.28 2.36
C TRP A 30 9.90 9.24 2.17
N GLU A 31 9.63 10.54 2.00
CA GLU A 31 10.68 11.57 1.82
C GLU A 31 11.57 11.74 3.06
N ARG A 32 10.99 11.41 4.23
CA ARG A 32 11.64 11.48 5.55
C ARG A 32 12.35 10.18 5.93
N SER A 33 12.04 9.07 5.26
CA SER A 33 12.60 7.75 5.54
C SER A 33 14.11 7.70 5.28
N GLY A 34 14.88 7.30 6.31
CA GLY A 34 16.33 7.31 6.30
C GLY A 34 16.97 8.67 6.58
N LYS A 35 16.17 9.72 6.79
CA LYS A 35 16.63 11.05 7.23
C LYS A 35 16.18 11.31 8.67
N ASP A 36 14.86 11.34 8.88
CA ASP A 36 14.24 11.71 10.15
C ASP A 36 13.98 10.46 11.02
N PHE A 37 13.91 9.29 10.38
CA PHE A 37 13.79 7.99 11.07
C PHE A 37 14.46 6.87 10.26
N PRO A 38 14.84 5.73 10.89
CA PRO A 38 15.50 4.63 10.19
C PRO A 38 14.61 4.01 9.09
N LYS A 39 15.21 3.66 7.93
CA LYS A 39 14.48 3.03 6.81
C LYS A 39 13.84 1.69 7.16
N SER A 40 14.33 1.00 8.17
CA SER A 40 13.74 -0.23 8.67
C SER A 40 13.76 -0.25 10.19
N GLY A 41 12.77 -0.89 10.79
CA GLY A 41 12.64 -0.92 12.23
C GLY A 41 11.30 -1.45 12.70
N LYS A 42 10.97 -1.12 13.96
CA LYS A 42 9.72 -1.50 14.60
C LYS A 42 9.02 -0.27 15.21
N VAL A 43 7.72 -0.16 15.00
CA VAL A 43 6.83 0.81 15.62
C VAL A 43 5.61 0.11 16.21
N ARG A 44 5.55 0.05 17.54
CA ARG A 44 4.62 -0.83 18.28
C ARG A 44 4.72 -2.26 17.73
N ASP A 45 3.62 -2.81 17.24
CA ASP A 45 3.54 -4.18 16.73
C ASP A 45 3.90 -4.29 15.24
N TYR A 46 4.18 -3.18 14.56
CA TYR A 46 4.54 -3.17 13.15
C TYR A 46 6.05 -3.23 12.98
N LYS A 47 6.54 -4.20 12.22
CA LYS A 47 7.87 -4.18 11.62
C LYS A 47 7.76 -3.54 10.23
N TYR A 48 8.71 -2.70 9.86
CA TYR A 48 8.67 -2.01 8.58
C TYR A 48 10.05 -1.98 7.91
N SER A 49 10.03 -1.86 6.59
CA SER A 49 11.23 -1.67 5.76
C SER A 49 10.87 -0.88 4.50
N PHE A 50 11.31 0.37 4.45
CA PHE A 50 11.25 1.21 3.26
C PHE A 50 12.35 0.81 2.27
N HIS A 51 12.00 0.71 0.99
CA HIS A 51 12.90 0.30 -0.08
C HIS A 51 12.48 0.95 -1.41
N GLY A 52 13.43 1.46 -2.20
CA GLY A 52 13.11 2.14 -3.45
C GLY A 52 11.96 3.15 -3.28
N ALA A 53 10.90 2.99 -4.07
CA ALA A 53 9.69 3.80 -4.02
C ALA A 53 8.56 3.19 -3.14
N GLY A 54 8.84 2.26 -2.22
CA GLY A 54 7.81 1.56 -1.46
C GLY A 54 8.20 1.19 -0.03
N CYS A 55 7.28 0.50 0.63
CA CYS A 55 7.44 0.05 2.00
C CYS A 55 6.79 -1.32 2.19
N ARG A 56 7.52 -2.22 2.85
CA ARG A 56 6.99 -3.47 3.41
C ARG A 56 6.67 -3.28 4.89
N ILE A 57 5.49 -3.71 5.29
CA ILE A 57 4.98 -3.71 6.66
C ILE A 57 4.64 -5.16 7.04
N GLU A 58 4.99 -5.55 8.25
CA GLU A 58 4.63 -6.85 8.84
C GLU A 58 4.02 -6.63 10.22
N ASN A 59 2.87 -7.28 10.49
CA ASN A 59 2.21 -7.24 11.79
C ASN A 59 1.49 -8.57 12.05
N ASN A 60 1.89 -9.30 13.09
CA ASN A 60 1.24 -10.56 13.49
C ASN A 60 1.06 -11.55 12.31
N GLY A 61 2.08 -11.67 11.45
CA GLY A 61 2.05 -12.53 10.26
C GLY A 61 1.41 -11.92 9.01
N ILE A 62 0.70 -10.78 9.13
CA ILE A 62 0.14 -10.04 7.99
C ILE A 62 1.27 -9.30 7.28
N ILE A 63 1.41 -9.51 5.97
CA ILE A 63 2.40 -8.84 5.13
C ILE A 63 1.70 -7.86 4.20
N CYS A 64 2.03 -6.57 4.32
CA CYS A 64 1.49 -5.52 3.47
C CYS A 64 2.63 -4.78 2.78
N GLU A 65 2.60 -4.71 1.46
CA GLU A 65 3.58 -3.98 0.66
C GLU A 65 2.85 -2.96 -0.21
N TYR A 66 3.34 -1.73 -0.26
CA TYR A 66 2.77 -0.65 -1.08
C TYR A 66 3.88 0.27 -1.60
N ASP A 67 3.57 0.98 -2.68
CA ASP A 67 4.43 1.96 -3.31
C ASP A 67 3.91 3.38 -3.07
N ILE A 68 4.84 4.28 -2.82
CA ILE A 68 4.65 5.70 -2.61
C ILE A 68 5.38 6.38 -3.77
N ALA A 69 4.77 6.41 -4.97
CA ALA A 69 5.41 7.10 -6.09
C ALA A 69 5.19 8.62 -5.97
N PRO A 70 6.26 9.44 -5.87
CA PRO A 70 6.16 10.89 -5.68
C PRO A 70 5.63 11.64 -6.92
N LEU A 71 5.47 10.96 -8.06
CA LEU A 71 5.19 11.56 -9.37
C LEU A 71 3.85 12.31 -9.47
N ASN A 72 2.87 12.01 -8.61
CA ASN A 72 1.52 12.61 -8.74
C ASN A 72 0.78 12.87 -7.41
N GLY A 73 1.48 12.89 -6.28
CA GLY A 73 0.88 13.19 -4.98
C GLY A 73 -0.05 12.12 -4.38
N LYS A 74 -0.31 11.00 -5.08
CA LYS A 74 -1.11 9.89 -4.53
C LYS A 74 -0.28 8.96 -3.67
N SER A 75 -0.72 8.73 -2.43
CA SER A 75 0.09 8.07 -1.40
C SER A 75 0.15 6.55 -1.52
N ILE A 76 -0.90 5.89 -2.03
CA ILE A 76 -0.99 4.42 -2.05
C ILE A 76 -1.08 3.90 -3.47
N LYS A 77 -0.05 3.16 -3.86
CA LYS A 77 0.04 2.44 -5.14
C LYS A 77 0.44 0.99 -4.87
N PHE A 78 0.04 0.08 -5.73
CA PHE A 78 0.35 -1.34 -5.54
C PHE A 78 0.24 -2.13 -6.85
N SER A 79 0.91 -3.27 -6.91
CA SER A 79 0.68 -4.27 -7.95
C SER A 79 -0.36 -5.29 -7.49
N LEU A 80 -0.99 -5.99 -8.43
CA LEU A 80 -1.91 -7.10 -8.14
C LEU A 80 -1.28 -8.12 -7.16
N TRP A 81 0.01 -8.42 -7.34
CA TRP A 81 0.76 -9.33 -6.48
C TRP A 81 0.85 -8.86 -5.02
N LYS A 82 1.10 -7.57 -4.79
CA LYS A 82 1.19 -7.02 -3.42
C LYS A 82 -0.13 -7.14 -2.67
N LEU A 83 -1.26 -6.85 -3.36
CA LEU A 83 -2.57 -7.00 -2.77
C LEU A 83 -2.95 -8.47 -2.54
N ALA A 84 -2.64 -9.35 -3.49
CA ALA A 84 -2.85 -10.79 -3.33
C ALA A 84 -2.09 -11.36 -2.12
N ASN A 85 -0.82 -10.96 -1.94
CA ASN A 85 0.00 -11.37 -0.80
C ASN A 85 -0.58 -10.86 0.55
N PHE A 86 -1.09 -9.63 0.56
CA PHE A 86 -1.79 -9.10 1.73
C PHE A 86 -3.05 -9.91 2.05
N ILE A 87 -3.92 -10.14 1.07
CA ILE A 87 -5.14 -10.94 1.25
C ILE A 87 -4.80 -12.33 1.80
N LYS A 88 -3.83 -13.01 1.18
CA LYS A 88 -3.37 -14.35 1.58
C LYS A 88 -2.87 -14.43 3.02
N THR A 89 -2.20 -13.38 3.50
CA THR A 89 -1.62 -13.34 4.85
C THR A 89 -2.57 -12.72 5.89
N HIS A 90 -3.72 -12.22 5.48
CA HIS A 90 -4.69 -11.58 6.37
C HIS A 90 -5.70 -12.60 6.92
N PRO A 91 -5.78 -12.83 8.24
CA PRO A 91 -6.53 -13.94 8.82
C PRO A 91 -8.07 -13.87 8.65
N THR A 92 -8.60 -12.71 8.24
CA THR A 92 -10.05 -12.46 8.09
C THR A 92 -10.48 -12.22 6.65
N LEU A 93 -9.56 -12.31 5.69
CA LEU A 93 -9.85 -12.16 4.27
C LEU A 93 -9.78 -13.54 3.63
N GLU A 94 -10.65 -13.76 2.64
CA GLU A 94 -10.67 -14.99 1.87
C GLU A 94 -9.66 -14.88 0.73
N GLU A 95 -8.79 -15.89 0.60
CA GLU A 95 -7.86 -15.96 -0.53
C GLU A 95 -8.64 -16.03 -1.85
N LYS A 96 -8.13 -15.34 -2.87
CA LYS A 96 -8.74 -15.30 -4.20
C LYS A 96 -7.76 -15.74 -5.25
N GLU A 97 -8.29 -16.39 -6.28
CA GLU A 97 -7.52 -16.66 -7.49
C GLU A 97 -7.03 -15.36 -8.12
N PHE A 98 -5.80 -15.39 -8.60
CA PHE A 98 -5.11 -14.20 -9.11
C PHE A 98 -5.86 -13.57 -10.30
N SER A 99 -6.46 -14.40 -11.15
CA SER A 99 -7.27 -13.95 -12.29
C SER A 99 -8.55 -13.23 -11.85
N ASP A 100 -9.20 -13.69 -10.79
CA ASP A 100 -10.45 -13.11 -10.32
C ASP A 100 -10.19 -11.81 -9.57
N LEU A 101 -9.12 -11.76 -8.78
CA LEU A 101 -8.64 -10.51 -8.19
C LEU A 101 -8.31 -9.48 -9.29
N GLY A 102 -7.69 -9.90 -10.39
CA GLY A 102 -7.43 -9.02 -11.54
C GLY A 102 -8.69 -8.42 -12.16
N LYS A 103 -9.74 -9.23 -12.35
CA LYS A 103 -11.05 -8.77 -12.87
C LYS A 103 -11.74 -7.82 -11.89
N GLU A 104 -11.71 -8.14 -10.59
CA GLU A 104 -12.28 -7.29 -9.54
C GLU A 104 -11.57 -5.91 -9.49
N LEU A 105 -10.25 -5.87 -9.61
CA LEU A 105 -9.51 -4.61 -9.67
C LEU A 105 -9.80 -3.83 -10.95
N PHE A 106 -10.05 -4.50 -12.08
CA PHE A 106 -10.46 -3.83 -13.31
C PHE A 106 -11.80 -3.11 -13.14
N LEU A 107 -12.79 -3.75 -12.49
CA LEU A 107 -14.07 -3.09 -12.18
C LEU A 107 -13.89 -1.84 -11.32
N LEU A 108 -12.98 -1.87 -10.33
CA LEU A 108 -12.67 -0.70 -9.52
C LEU A 108 -11.98 0.44 -10.30
N VAL A 109 -11.30 0.11 -11.40
CA VAL A 109 -10.76 1.13 -12.32
C VAL A 109 -11.89 1.78 -13.11
N GLU A 110 -12.83 0.99 -13.63
CA GLU A 110 -14.03 1.51 -14.33
C GLU A 110 -14.88 2.39 -13.42
N GLU A 111 -15.01 2.02 -12.14
CA GLU A 111 -15.70 2.78 -11.10
C GLU A 111 -14.91 3.98 -10.56
N LYS A 112 -13.67 4.20 -11.04
CA LYS A 112 -12.77 5.29 -10.64
C LYS A 112 -12.35 5.29 -9.16
N PHE A 113 -12.50 4.17 -8.46
CA PHE A 113 -11.87 3.98 -7.14
C PHE A 113 -10.36 3.79 -7.27
N LEU A 114 -9.95 3.14 -8.36
CA LEU A 114 -8.56 2.95 -8.75
C LEU A 114 -8.29 3.61 -10.10
N SER A 115 -7.03 3.88 -10.38
CA SER A 115 -6.54 4.08 -11.74
C SER A 115 -5.27 3.27 -11.98
N LYS A 116 -4.88 3.14 -13.25
CA LYS A 116 -3.56 2.62 -13.59
C LYS A 116 -2.55 3.77 -13.67
N LEU A 117 -1.38 3.57 -13.06
CA LEU A 117 -0.27 4.52 -13.19
C LEU A 117 0.16 4.60 -14.65
N LYS A 118 0.22 5.83 -15.18
CA LYS A 118 0.80 6.15 -16.48
C LYS A 118 2.14 6.85 -16.30
N ILE A 119 3.15 6.44 -17.06
CA ILE A 119 4.47 7.07 -17.13
C ILE A 119 4.76 7.31 -18.60
N ASP A 120 5.00 8.57 -18.98
CA ASP A 120 5.18 8.97 -20.38
C ASP A 120 4.06 8.43 -21.30
N ASP A 121 2.81 8.59 -20.84
CA ASP A 121 1.58 8.08 -21.46
C ASP A 121 1.45 6.55 -21.60
N ILE A 122 2.42 5.78 -21.10
CA ILE A 122 2.38 4.33 -21.08
C ILE A 122 1.73 3.85 -19.79
N GLU A 123 0.65 3.08 -19.93
CA GLU A 123 -0.03 2.45 -18.79
C GLU A 123 0.81 1.30 -18.22
N THR A 124 0.98 1.31 -16.90
CA THR A 124 1.73 0.29 -16.16
C THR A 124 0.79 -0.72 -15.49
N SER A 125 1.33 -1.83 -14.97
CA SER A 125 0.57 -2.78 -14.16
C SER A 125 0.22 -2.28 -12.75
N THR A 126 0.70 -1.10 -12.35
CA THR A 126 0.52 -0.53 -11.02
C THR A 126 -0.82 0.18 -10.89
N TYR A 127 -1.57 -0.17 -9.85
CA TYR A 127 -2.80 0.49 -9.45
C TYR A 127 -2.50 1.67 -8.52
N GLN A 128 -3.31 2.72 -8.61
CA GLN A 128 -3.29 3.89 -7.74
C GLN A 128 -4.67 4.05 -7.10
N VAL A 129 -4.70 4.36 -5.81
CA VAL A 129 -5.96 4.69 -5.12
C VAL A 129 -6.35 6.14 -5.43
N GLU A 130 -7.56 6.36 -5.95
CA GLU A 130 -8.09 7.70 -6.29
C GLU A 130 -8.81 8.37 -5.12
N ILE A 131 -9.53 7.58 -4.31
CA ILE A 131 -10.38 8.06 -3.23
C ILE A 131 -9.82 7.52 -1.91
N CYS A 132 -9.48 8.42 -1.00
CA CYS A 132 -8.98 8.11 0.35
C CYS A 132 -9.74 8.90 1.40
#